data_AF-A0A2G2ZJU2-F1
#
_entry.id   AF-A0A2G2ZJU2-F1
#
_cell.length_a   1.000
_cell.length_b   1.000
_cell.length_c   1.000
_cell.angle_alpha   90.00
_cell.angle_beta   90.00
_cell.angle_gamma   90.00
#
_symmetry.space_group_name_H-M   'P 1'
#
loop_
_entity.id
_entity.type
_entity.pdbx_description
1 polymer ?
#
loop_
_entity_poly.entity_id
_entity_poly.type
_entity_poly.pdbx_seq_one_letter_code
_entity_poly.pdbx_strand_id
1 'polypeptide(L)'
;MEREKENEGKREDREANSSSVSSAVLHEDIVNLLDFIERLKNEEDQIVLVTDQIEKLKLELTFLSACLQLCYYISVGSNAEMSCISYEVHDLVQSLFHQSGDAMLVKLKDHVVPRLLENIRSCKISDHHSESSATMTEDQLVELLDALLVNLHYLPEVRAELLLPSRTQYELLQNVFGNLRGFHGLIVNGCIERKTIECVLPQFQLMAERVGHFCFSLLSYQLDKTDEKDEDETDEDEDEVSQVNSMLVHLLLKIIPVSLEVMHICSTILEASKSAELGCFSKKLLEASPDILRVHLIHLQQHMVNAIPRSTSTFNIHVMIEFLLLLFTDMPKDFIHYEKLFVLLARVGALIREVSILIHNLEENTKDEENMNKISCASQDLLENIELLKEDLKHVFLKVPADSS
;
A
#
# COMPACT_ATOMS: atom_id res chain seq x y z
N MET A 1 -14.39 47.82 -53.08
CA MET A 1 -13.39 47.18 -52.19
C MET A 1 -13.48 47.92 -50.87
N GLU A 2 -14.53 47.59 -50.11
CA GLU A 2 -14.91 48.26 -48.88
C GLU A 2 -14.05 47.77 -47.72
N ARG A 3 -13.73 48.71 -46.82
CA ARG A 3 -13.01 48.48 -45.57
C ARG A 3 -14.06 48.25 -44.48
N GLU A 4 -14.05 47.08 -43.85
CA GLU A 4 -14.75 46.86 -42.59
C GLU A 4 -13.88 47.30 -41.42
N LYS A 5 -14.50 48.07 -40.51
CA LYS A 5 -13.95 48.55 -39.25
C LYS A 5 -14.31 47.56 -38.13
N GLU A 6 -13.35 47.38 -37.24
CA GLU A 6 -13.49 46.83 -35.90
C GLU A 6 -14.64 47.47 -35.12
N ASN A 7 -15.33 46.66 -34.31
CA ASN A 7 -15.89 47.10 -33.05
C ASN A 7 -15.65 46.01 -32.00
N GLU A 8 -14.85 46.37 -31.02
CA GLU A 8 -14.54 45.61 -29.81
C GLU A 8 -15.81 45.31 -29.01
N GLY A 9 -16.11 44.02 -28.84
CA GLY A 9 -17.01 43.54 -27.80
C GLY A 9 -16.18 42.92 -26.68
N LYS A 10 -15.88 43.70 -25.63
CA LYS A 10 -15.42 43.17 -24.35
C LYS A 10 -16.49 42.21 -23.82
N ARG A 11 -16.23 40.90 -23.87
CA ARG A 11 -16.90 39.96 -22.97
C ARG A 11 -16.18 40.05 -21.64
N GLU A 12 -16.84 40.69 -20.67
CA GLU A 12 -16.55 40.45 -19.26
C GLU A 12 -16.78 38.97 -19.01
N ASP A 13 -15.69 38.23 -18.79
CA ASP A 13 -15.75 36.96 -18.09
C ASP A 13 -16.24 37.28 -16.68
N ARG A 14 -17.56 37.15 -16.48
CA ARG A 14 -18.12 36.96 -15.15
C ARG A 14 -17.60 35.63 -14.66
N GLU A 15 -16.46 35.69 -13.99
CA GLU A 15 -16.01 34.69 -13.05
C GLU A 15 -17.13 34.52 -12.03
N ALA A 16 -17.96 33.49 -12.25
CA ALA A 16 -18.90 33.05 -11.24
C ALA A 16 -18.03 32.57 -10.07
N ASN A 17 -18.04 33.33 -8.98
CA ASN A 17 -17.53 32.92 -7.69
C ASN A 17 -18.29 31.65 -7.25
N SER A 18 -17.92 30.49 -7.77
CA SER A 18 -18.18 29.21 -7.10
C SER A 18 -17.07 29.08 -6.06
N SER A 19 -17.43 29.27 -4.78
CA SER A 19 -16.53 28.94 -3.69
C SER A 19 -16.28 27.44 -3.73
N SER A 20 -15.14 27.03 -4.30
CA SER A 20 -14.72 25.64 -4.29
C SER A 20 -14.34 25.22 -2.87
N VAL A 21 -14.95 24.16 -2.37
CA VAL A 21 -14.65 23.58 -1.06
C VAL A 21 -13.39 22.72 -1.19
N SER A 22 -12.46 22.80 -0.23
CA SER A 22 -11.24 21.98 -0.23
C SER A 22 -11.48 20.59 0.38
N SER A 23 -10.60 19.63 0.06
CA SER A 23 -10.62 18.29 0.68
C SER A 23 -10.54 18.33 2.20
N ALA A 24 -9.82 19.30 2.77
CA ALA A 24 -9.70 19.48 4.21
C ALA A 24 -11.05 19.87 4.87
N VAL A 25 -11.83 20.73 4.21
CA VAL A 25 -13.17 21.11 4.70
C VAL A 25 -14.12 19.93 4.60
N LEU A 26 -14.07 19.18 3.48
CA LEU A 26 -14.89 17.97 3.32
C LEU A 26 -14.53 16.89 4.37
N HIS A 27 -13.25 16.71 4.65
CA HIS A 27 -12.78 15.84 5.73
C HIS A 27 -13.32 16.28 7.09
N GLU A 28 -13.29 17.58 7.41
CA GLU A 28 -13.85 18.10 8.66
C GLU A 28 -15.36 17.86 8.76
N ASP A 29 -16.13 18.01 7.68
CA ASP A 29 -17.56 17.72 7.69
C ASP A 29 -17.86 16.22 7.89
N ILE A 30 -17.05 15.32 7.31
CA ILE A 30 -17.15 13.87 7.55
C ILE A 30 -16.83 13.54 9.01
N VAL A 31 -15.79 14.13 9.59
CA VAL A 31 -15.44 13.96 11.01
C VAL A 31 -16.58 14.45 11.91
N ASN A 32 -17.18 15.60 11.61
CA ASN A 32 -18.33 16.11 12.33
C ASN A 32 -19.55 15.16 12.24
N LEU A 33 -19.75 14.53 11.08
CA LEU A 33 -20.81 13.52 10.90
C LEU A 33 -20.53 12.25 11.73
N LEU A 34 -19.28 11.76 11.76
CA LEU A 34 -18.87 10.64 12.59
C LEU A 34 -19.10 10.92 14.08
N ASP A 35 -18.70 12.11 14.56
CA ASP A 35 -18.93 12.57 15.93
C ASP A 35 -20.43 12.61 16.28
N PHE A 36 -21.26 13.04 15.34
CA PHE A 36 -22.71 13.07 15.51
C PHE A 36 -23.30 11.66 15.60
N ILE A 37 -22.87 10.74 14.73
CA ILE A 37 -23.27 9.32 14.76
C ILE A 37 -22.89 8.68 16.10
N GLU A 38 -21.69 8.95 16.61
CA GLU A 38 -21.24 8.42 17.90
C GLU A 38 -22.07 8.96 19.08
N ARG A 39 -22.46 10.23 19.04
CA ARG A 39 -23.35 10.82 20.07
C ARG A 39 -24.75 10.21 20.04
N LEU A 40 -25.30 9.94 18.85
CA LEU A 40 -26.59 9.27 18.72
C LEU A 40 -26.59 7.87 19.35
N LYS A 41 -25.47 7.14 19.25
CA LYS A 41 -25.32 5.80 19.85
C LYS A 41 -25.40 5.81 21.39
N ASN A 42 -25.06 6.94 22.01
CA ASN A 42 -25.06 7.11 23.47
C ASN A 42 -26.42 7.58 24.05
N GLU A 43 -27.36 8.00 23.20
CA GLU A 43 -28.74 8.34 23.59
C GLU A 43 -29.63 7.08 23.41
N GLU A 44 -29.66 6.24 24.45
CA GLU A 44 -30.31 4.93 24.46
C GLU A 44 -31.85 5.03 24.42
N ASP A 45 -32.46 4.89 23.24
CA ASP A 45 -33.79 4.30 22.98
C ASP A 45 -34.16 4.41 21.48
N GLN A 46 -33.60 3.53 20.61
CA GLN A 46 -34.32 2.91 19.47
C GLN A 46 -33.43 2.04 18.55
N ILE A 47 -33.88 0.78 18.42
CA ILE A 47 -33.76 -0.15 17.27
C ILE A 47 -32.45 -0.95 17.13
N VAL A 48 -32.51 -2.18 17.66
CA VAL A 48 -31.60 -3.34 17.47
C VAL A 48 -31.40 -3.74 15.99
N LEU A 49 -32.18 -3.19 15.06
CA LEU A 49 -32.08 -3.41 13.61
C LEU A 49 -31.29 -2.31 12.86
N VAL A 50 -30.94 -1.19 13.51
CA VAL A 50 -30.28 -0.02 12.91
C VAL A 50 -28.77 0.01 13.25
N THR A 51 -28.31 -0.80 14.20
CA THR A 51 -26.90 -0.87 14.62
C THR A 51 -25.98 -1.31 13.47
N ASP A 52 -26.32 -2.36 12.72
CA ASP A 52 -25.46 -2.87 11.65
C ASP A 52 -25.31 -1.87 10.49
N GLN A 53 -26.37 -1.13 10.17
CA GLN A 53 -26.33 -0.08 9.15
C GLN A 53 -25.52 1.14 9.62
N ILE A 54 -25.65 1.53 10.88
CA ILE A 54 -24.86 2.61 11.49
C ILE A 54 -23.37 2.24 11.52
N GLU A 55 -23.04 1.01 11.92
CA GLU A 55 -21.65 0.56 11.95
C GLU A 55 -21.06 0.48 10.55
N LYS A 56 -21.82 -0.03 9.56
CA LYS A 56 -21.42 -0.01 8.14
C LYS A 56 -21.17 1.41 7.63
N LEU A 57 -22.08 2.34 7.94
CA LEU A 57 -21.90 3.75 7.58
C LEU A 57 -20.65 4.35 8.24
N LYS A 58 -20.48 4.11 9.54
CA LYS A 58 -19.34 4.63 10.30
C LYS A 58 -18.04 4.14 9.69
N LEU A 59 -17.99 2.86 9.31
CA LEU A 59 -16.87 2.25 8.63
C LEU A 59 -16.58 2.93 7.29
N GLU A 60 -17.58 3.08 6.42
CA GLU A 60 -17.43 3.71 5.10
C GLU A 60 -17.01 5.19 5.23
N LEU A 61 -17.58 5.95 6.17
CA LEU A 61 -17.18 7.33 6.46
C LEU A 61 -15.75 7.41 7.00
N THR A 62 -15.35 6.49 7.87
CA THR A 62 -13.98 6.47 8.43
C THR A 62 -12.97 6.20 7.33
N PHE A 63 -13.27 5.24 6.44
CA PHE A 63 -12.47 4.93 5.29
C PHE A 63 -12.36 6.12 4.31
N LEU A 64 -13.48 6.77 3.96
CA LEU A 64 -13.47 7.96 3.09
C LEU A 64 -12.73 9.15 3.73
N SER A 65 -12.88 9.35 5.04
CA SER A 65 -12.11 10.34 5.79
C SER A 65 -10.61 10.09 5.63
N ALA A 66 -10.19 8.83 5.77
CA ALA A 66 -8.79 8.46 5.57
C ALA A 66 -8.34 8.66 4.11
N CYS A 67 -9.20 8.42 3.12
CA CYS A 67 -8.90 8.68 1.70
C CYS A 67 -8.70 10.18 1.42
N LEU A 68 -9.54 11.05 2.00
CA LEU A 68 -9.40 12.51 1.87
C LEU A 68 -8.12 13.04 2.51
N GLN A 69 -7.68 12.43 3.62
CA GLN A 69 -6.38 12.73 4.21
C GLN A 69 -5.24 12.37 3.25
N LEU A 70 -5.32 11.23 2.57
CA LEU A 70 -4.31 10.85 1.57
C LEU A 70 -4.21 11.85 0.41
N CYS A 71 -5.32 12.44 -0.02
CA CYS A 71 -5.32 13.44 -1.09
C CYS A 71 -4.52 14.70 -0.75
N TYR A 72 -4.27 14.97 0.53
CA TYR A 72 -3.42 16.09 0.94
C TYR A 72 -1.93 15.82 0.68
N TYR A 73 -1.49 14.57 0.84
CA TYR A 73 -0.08 14.18 0.75
C TYR A 73 0.31 13.61 -0.61
N ILE A 74 -0.60 12.88 -1.25
CA ILE A 74 -0.37 12.23 -2.53
C ILE A 74 -0.89 13.17 -3.60
N SER A 75 0.00 13.58 -4.52
CA SER A 75 -0.42 14.24 -5.76
C SER A 75 -1.12 13.20 -6.62
N VAL A 76 -2.40 12.99 -6.34
CA VAL A 76 -3.32 12.19 -7.14
C VAL A 76 -3.23 12.73 -8.57
N GLY A 77 -2.69 11.94 -9.49
CA GLY A 77 -2.19 12.42 -10.79
C GLY A 77 -3.30 12.83 -11.75
N SER A 78 -4.57 12.69 -11.36
CA SER A 78 -5.71 13.04 -12.20
C SER A 78 -6.90 13.57 -11.41
N ASN A 79 -7.61 14.52 -12.02
CA ASN A 79 -8.96 14.93 -11.62
C ASN A 79 -9.96 13.75 -11.59
N ALA A 80 -9.66 12.61 -12.24
CA ALA A 80 -10.51 11.44 -12.27
C ALA A 80 -10.53 10.70 -10.91
N GLU A 81 -9.37 10.38 -10.35
CA GLU A 81 -9.23 9.78 -9.01
C GLU A 81 -9.82 10.68 -7.91
N MET A 82 -9.72 12.01 -8.07
CA MET A 82 -10.33 13.00 -7.15
C MET A 82 -11.86 13.05 -7.27
N SER A 83 -12.39 12.90 -8.48
CA SER A 83 -13.84 12.80 -8.72
C SER A 83 -14.40 11.52 -8.10
N CYS A 84 -13.60 10.45 -8.05
CA CYS A 84 -14.04 9.17 -7.52
C CYS A 84 -14.46 9.25 -6.04
N ILE A 85 -13.64 9.90 -5.22
CA ILE A 85 -13.95 10.08 -3.80
C ILE A 85 -15.20 10.95 -3.63
N SER A 86 -15.36 12.00 -4.44
CA SER A 86 -16.56 12.84 -4.39
C SER A 86 -17.83 12.05 -4.72
N TYR A 87 -17.79 11.16 -5.72
CA TYR A 87 -18.93 10.31 -6.06
C TYR A 87 -19.24 9.29 -4.97
N GLU A 88 -18.23 8.61 -4.42
CA GLU A 88 -18.39 7.66 -3.32
C GLU A 88 -19.00 8.33 -2.07
N VAL A 89 -18.52 9.53 -1.71
CA VAL A 89 -19.11 10.27 -0.58
C VAL A 89 -20.54 10.70 -0.92
N HIS A 90 -20.82 11.14 -2.16
CA HIS A 90 -22.18 11.50 -2.59
C HIS A 90 -23.15 10.32 -2.48
N ASP A 91 -22.77 9.16 -3.00
CA ASP A 91 -23.60 7.96 -3.04
C ASP A 91 -23.80 7.36 -1.65
N LEU A 92 -22.77 7.38 -0.81
CA LEU A 92 -22.88 7.02 0.59
C LEU A 92 -23.92 7.90 1.30
N VAL A 93 -23.77 9.22 1.18
CA VAL A 93 -24.69 10.18 1.78
C VAL A 93 -26.11 9.98 1.23
N GLN A 94 -26.27 9.73 -0.08
CA GLN A 94 -27.54 9.43 -0.72
C GLN A 94 -28.17 8.13 -0.16
N SER A 95 -27.38 7.07 0.03
CA SER A 95 -27.84 5.77 0.53
C SER A 95 -28.42 5.86 1.94
N LEU A 96 -27.83 6.70 2.79
CA LEU A 96 -28.32 6.97 4.15
C LEU A 96 -29.72 7.56 4.18
N PHE A 97 -30.04 8.41 3.20
CA PHE A 97 -31.37 8.97 3.06
C PHE A 97 -32.40 7.96 2.58
N HIS A 98 -31.98 6.95 1.80
CA HIS A 98 -32.89 5.97 1.24
C HIS A 98 -33.17 4.81 2.20
N GLN A 99 -32.21 4.43 3.06
CA GLN A 99 -32.33 3.28 3.95
C GLN A 99 -32.95 3.59 5.32
N SER A 100 -32.92 4.84 5.82
CA SER A 100 -33.42 5.16 7.16
C SER A 100 -34.91 5.53 7.17
N GLY A 101 -35.72 4.73 7.88
CA GLY A 101 -37.12 5.05 8.18
C GLY A 101 -37.25 6.30 9.07
N ASP A 102 -38.38 7.00 8.95
CA ASP A 102 -38.70 8.37 9.42
C ASP A 102 -38.30 8.79 10.86
N ALA A 103 -37.82 7.90 11.73
CA ALA A 103 -37.49 8.22 13.12
C ALA A 103 -36.06 8.76 13.34
N MET A 104 -35.06 8.33 12.56
CA MET A 104 -33.65 8.73 12.75
C MET A 104 -33.33 10.11 12.12
N LEU A 105 -34.24 10.62 11.28
CA LEU A 105 -33.95 11.65 10.28
C LEU A 105 -34.15 13.10 10.72
N VAL A 106 -34.93 13.42 11.75
CA VAL A 106 -35.31 14.84 11.99
C VAL A 106 -34.11 15.73 12.33
N LYS A 107 -33.06 15.22 12.99
CA LYS A 107 -31.85 16.01 13.32
C LYS A 107 -30.77 16.02 12.22
N LEU A 108 -30.60 14.92 11.47
CA LEU A 108 -29.65 14.84 10.34
C LEU A 108 -30.09 15.67 9.13
N LYS A 109 -31.40 15.67 8.86
CA LYS A 109 -32.02 16.20 7.64
C LYS A 109 -32.01 17.72 7.54
N ASP A 110 -31.95 18.44 8.67
CA ASP A 110 -32.15 19.90 8.66
C ASP A 110 -30.86 20.71 8.45
N HIS A 111 -29.68 20.21 8.85
CA HIS A 111 -28.45 21.04 8.85
C HIS A 111 -27.16 20.35 8.38
N VAL A 112 -26.85 19.13 8.83
CA VAL A 112 -25.53 18.51 8.60
C VAL A 112 -25.43 17.93 7.19
N VAL A 113 -26.45 17.18 6.77
CA VAL A 113 -26.36 16.43 5.51
C VAL A 113 -26.57 17.30 4.26
N PRO A 114 -27.48 18.29 4.23
CA PRO A 114 -27.56 19.23 3.10
C PRO A 114 -26.25 20.00 2.90
N ARG A 115 -25.60 20.41 4.00
CA ARG A 115 -24.28 21.07 3.94
C ARG A 115 -23.20 20.12 3.44
N LEU A 116 -23.18 18.87 3.91
CA LEU A 116 -22.23 17.87 3.42
C LEU A 116 -22.44 17.59 1.92
N LEU A 117 -23.68 17.42 1.45
CA LEU A 117 -23.99 17.26 0.02
C LEU A 117 -23.59 18.49 -0.81
N GLU A 118 -23.83 19.70 -0.32
CA GLU A 118 -23.38 20.93 -0.96
C GLU A 118 -21.85 20.99 -1.04
N ASN A 119 -21.18 20.63 0.05
CA ASN A 119 -19.73 20.61 0.14
C ASN A 119 -19.13 19.53 -0.75
N ILE A 120 -19.72 18.33 -0.87
CA ILE A 120 -19.31 17.30 -1.83
C ILE A 120 -19.45 17.83 -3.26
N ARG A 121 -20.61 18.40 -3.62
CA ARG A 121 -20.87 18.92 -4.98
C ARG A 121 -19.98 20.10 -5.37
N SER A 122 -19.55 20.89 -4.38
CA SER A 122 -18.65 22.03 -4.56
C SER A 122 -17.20 21.69 -4.24
N CYS A 123 -16.91 20.47 -3.79
CA CYS A 123 -15.57 20.04 -3.43
C CYS A 123 -14.74 19.96 -4.69
N LYS A 124 -13.69 20.78 -4.74
CA LYS A 124 -12.56 20.53 -5.60
C LYS A 124 -11.46 20.11 -4.65
N ILE A 125 -11.21 18.80 -4.60
CA ILE A 125 -9.94 18.32 -4.05
C ILE A 125 -8.90 18.98 -4.96
N SER A 126 -8.17 19.96 -4.43
CA SER A 126 -7.32 20.77 -5.28
C SER A 126 -6.25 19.87 -5.89
N ASP A 127 -5.95 20.09 -7.17
CA ASP A 127 -4.64 19.79 -7.73
C ASP A 127 -3.61 20.60 -6.93
N HIS A 128 -3.28 20.15 -5.73
CA HIS A 128 -2.01 20.49 -5.12
C HIS A 128 -0.99 19.83 -6.04
N HIS A 129 -0.68 20.50 -7.16
CA HIS A 129 0.67 20.62 -7.63
C HIS A 129 1.45 21.21 -6.46
N SER A 130 1.75 20.38 -5.47
CA SER A 130 2.88 20.61 -4.59
C SER A 130 4.01 20.82 -5.58
N GLU A 131 4.49 22.07 -5.68
CA GLU A 131 5.72 22.37 -6.40
C GLU A 131 6.70 21.27 -6.04
N SER A 132 7.11 20.47 -7.02
CA SER A 132 7.80 19.19 -6.82
C SER A 132 9.24 19.38 -6.31
N SER A 133 9.44 20.13 -5.23
CA SER A 133 10.75 20.63 -4.81
C SER A 133 10.95 20.78 -3.31
N ALA A 134 9.98 20.44 -2.45
CA ALA A 134 10.22 20.36 -1.01
C ALA A 134 10.17 18.88 -0.56
N THR A 135 11.31 18.35 -0.11
CA THR A 135 11.40 17.07 0.59
C THR A 135 10.32 17.02 1.69
N MET A 136 9.36 16.09 1.59
CA MET A 136 8.33 15.91 2.62
C MET A 136 9.00 15.79 3.99
N THR A 137 8.52 16.57 4.95
CA THR A 137 9.09 16.60 6.32
C THR A 137 8.85 15.26 7.02
N GLU A 138 9.61 14.97 8.09
CA GLU A 138 9.41 13.73 8.86
C GLU A 138 8.02 13.65 9.49
N ASP A 139 7.49 14.78 9.98
CA ASP A 139 6.14 14.86 10.56
C ASP A 139 5.07 14.56 9.50
N GLN A 140 5.21 15.13 8.29
CA GLN A 140 4.30 14.82 7.18
C GLN A 140 4.40 13.36 6.73
N LEU A 141 5.60 12.76 6.74
CA LEU A 141 5.76 11.34 6.44
C LEU A 141 5.08 10.46 7.50
N VAL A 142 5.18 10.83 8.78
CA VAL A 142 4.45 10.17 9.86
C VAL A 142 2.94 10.19 9.59
N GLU A 143 2.39 11.38 9.33
CA GLU A 143 0.96 11.56 9.08
C GLU A 143 0.49 10.77 7.86
N LEU A 144 1.26 10.79 6.75
CA LEU A 144 0.96 10.01 5.56
C LEU A 144 0.92 8.50 5.85
N LEU A 145 1.94 7.97 6.54
CA LEU A 145 2.01 6.54 6.84
C LEU A 145 0.88 6.11 7.79
N ASP A 146 0.52 6.95 8.76
CA ASP A 146 -0.58 6.68 9.69
C ASP A 146 -1.94 6.71 8.96
N ALA A 147 -2.16 7.68 8.06
CA ALA A 147 -3.35 7.72 7.21
C ALA A 147 -3.43 6.48 6.28
N LEU A 148 -2.30 6.05 5.70
CA LEU A 148 -2.25 4.83 4.88
C LEU A 148 -2.56 3.57 5.69
N LEU A 149 -2.07 3.46 6.93
CA LEU A 149 -2.42 2.33 7.80
C LEU A 149 -3.91 2.25 8.10
N VAL A 150 -4.54 3.41 8.36
CA VAL A 150 -5.98 3.49 8.57
C VAL A 150 -6.73 3.03 7.32
N ASN A 151 -6.33 3.51 6.13
CA ASN A 151 -6.92 3.07 4.86
C ASN A 151 -6.75 1.56 4.65
N LEU A 152 -5.55 1.03 4.81
CA LEU A 152 -5.27 -0.40 4.65
C LEU A 152 -6.02 -1.26 5.66
N HIS A 153 -6.34 -0.73 6.85
CA HIS A 153 -7.11 -1.45 7.85
C HIS A 153 -8.58 -1.61 7.46
N TYR A 154 -9.21 -0.52 7.01
CA TYR A 154 -10.64 -0.50 6.71
C TYR A 154 -11.01 -0.95 5.30
N LEU A 155 -10.07 -0.89 4.35
CA LEU A 155 -10.32 -1.22 2.95
C LEU A 155 -10.86 -2.65 2.75
N PRO A 156 -10.38 -3.72 3.44
CA PRO A 156 -11.00 -5.04 3.38
C PRO A 156 -12.41 -5.11 3.93
N GLU A 157 -12.76 -4.25 4.88
CA GLU A 157 -14.08 -4.22 5.49
C GLU A 157 -15.08 -3.53 4.54
N VAL A 158 -14.63 -2.51 3.82
CA VAL A 158 -15.43 -1.74 2.85
C VAL A 158 -15.47 -2.40 1.46
N ARG A 159 -14.42 -3.15 1.09
CA ARG A 159 -14.24 -3.78 -0.24
C ARG A 159 -13.94 -5.28 -0.14
N ALA A 160 -14.68 -5.97 0.74
CA ALA A 160 -14.47 -7.39 1.04
C ALA A 160 -14.56 -8.28 -0.20
N GLU A 161 -15.55 -8.06 -1.09
CA GLU A 161 -15.78 -8.89 -2.27
C GLU A 161 -14.61 -8.86 -3.25
N LEU A 162 -14.04 -7.68 -3.51
CA LEU A 162 -12.88 -7.49 -4.40
C LEU A 162 -11.59 -8.09 -3.81
N LEU A 163 -11.43 -8.01 -2.48
CA LEU A 163 -10.21 -8.41 -1.80
C LEU A 163 -10.21 -9.86 -1.32
N LEU A 164 -11.37 -10.49 -1.18
CA LEU A 164 -11.50 -11.87 -0.69
C LEU A 164 -10.64 -12.88 -1.50
N PRO A 165 -10.59 -12.84 -2.84
CA PRO A 165 -9.77 -13.77 -3.61
C PRO A 165 -8.27 -13.51 -3.47
N SER A 166 -7.89 -12.28 -3.11
CA SER A 166 -6.51 -11.82 -2.95
C SER A 166 -6.14 -11.59 -1.48
N ARG A 167 -6.87 -12.22 -0.56
CA ARG A 167 -6.76 -11.98 0.88
C ARG A 167 -5.34 -12.18 1.40
N THR A 168 -4.66 -13.22 0.94
CA THR A 168 -3.27 -13.52 1.37
C THR A 168 -2.30 -12.41 0.95
N GLN A 169 -2.42 -11.95 -0.30
CA GLN A 169 -1.61 -10.86 -0.85
C GLN A 169 -1.91 -9.54 -0.14
N TYR A 170 -3.17 -9.33 0.23
CA TYR A 170 -3.58 -8.13 0.96
C TYR A 170 -3.08 -8.14 2.42
N GLU A 171 -3.22 -9.24 3.14
CA GLU A 171 -2.67 -9.41 4.49
C GLU A 171 -1.14 -9.22 4.48
N LEU A 172 -0.48 -9.70 3.42
CA LEU A 172 0.94 -9.45 3.22
C LEU A 172 1.26 -7.96 3.02
N LEU A 173 0.49 -7.24 2.21
CA LEU A 173 0.63 -5.79 2.04
C LEU A 173 0.51 -5.06 3.38
N GLN A 174 -0.48 -5.42 4.20
CA GLN A 174 -0.66 -4.85 5.54
C GLN A 174 0.56 -5.11 6.44
N ASN A 175 1.08 -6.35 6.43
CA ASN A 175 2.25 -6.71 7.23
C ASN A 175 3.52 -5.98 6.79
N VAL A 176 3.78 -5.94 5.47
CA VAL A 176 4.93 -5.24 4.88
C VAL A 176 4.87 -3.76 5.22
N PHE A 177 3.72 -3.12 4.98
CA PHE A 177 3.56 -1.69 5.25
C PHE A 177 3.62 -1.36 6.75
N GLY A 178 3.00 -2.18 7.60
CA GLY A 178 3.07 -2.05 9.05
C GLY A 178 4.50 -2.17 9.59
N ASN A 179 5.30 -3.10 9.07
CA ASN A 179 6.72 -3.22 9.43
C ASN A 179 7.52 -1.98 9.02
N LEU A 180 7.26 -1.42 7.84
CA LEU A 180 7.92 -0.20 7.37
C LEU A 180 7.55 0.99 8.25
N ARG A 181 6.27 1.16 8.61
CA ARG A 181 5.87 2.20 9.56
C ARG A 181 6.48 2.00 10.94
N GLY A 182 6.52 0.76 11.44
CA GLY A 182 7.19 0.41 12.69
C GLY A 182 8.67 0.79 12.68
N PHE A 183 9.37 0.49 11.59
CA PHE A 183 10.76 0.92 11.41
C PHE A 183 10.89 2.44 11.38
N HIS A 184 9.96 3.13 10.70
CA HIS A 184 9.96 4.59 10.69
C HIS A 184 9.82 5.17 12.11
N GLY A 185 8.98 4.55 12.95
CA GLY A 185 8.83 4.91 14.35
C GLY A 185 10.13 4.83 15.15
N LEU A 186 11.00 3.84 14.88
CA LEU A 186 12.30 3.73 15.54
C LEU A 186 13.23 4.93 15.25
N ILE A 187 13.08 5.56 14.08
CA ILE A 187 13.83 6.76 13.70
C ILE A 187 13.32 7.95 14.51
N VAL A 188 12.00 8.17 14.48
CA VAL A 188 11.32 9.28 15.16
C VAL A 188 11.57 9.23 16.67
N ASN A 189 11.61 8.02 17.24
CA ASN A 189 11.88 7.80 18.67
C ASN A 189 13.39 7.88 19.03
N GLY A 190 14.27 8.10 18.05
CA GLY A 190 15.72 8.19 18.25
C GLY A 190 16.41 6.86 18.58
N CYS A 191 15.75 5.72 18.33
CA CYS A 191 16.34 4.38 18.50
C CYS A 191 17.35 4.05 17.40
N ILE A 192 17.19 4.66 16.21
CA ILE A 192 18.12 4.55 15.08
C ILE A 192 18.55 5.96 14.69
N GLU A 193 19.86 6.17 14.52
CA GLU A 193 20.38 7.45 14.06
C GLU A 193 19.94 7.72 12.61
N ARG A 194 19.38 8.90 12.34
CA ARG A 194 18.87 9.29 11.01
C ARG A 194 19.91 9.15 9.89
N LYS A 195 21.18 9.47 10.14
CA LYS A 195 22.27 9.31 9.16
C LYS A 195 22.44 7.87 8.66
N THR A 196 22.01 6.88 9.44
CA THR A 196 22.14 5.46 9.11
C THR A 196 21.17 5.03 8.01
N ILE A 197 20.12 5.82 7.78
CA ILE A 197 19.00 5.49 6.89
C ILE A 197 18.70 6.60 5.87
N GLU A 198 19.53 7.64 5.84
CA GLU A 198 19.32 8.83 5.01
C GLU A 198 19.18 8.46 3.52
N CYS A 199 19.87 7.41 3.08
CA CYS A 199 19.77 6.89 1.72
C CYS A 199 18.49 6.08 1.43
N VAL A 200 17.77 5.61 2.46
CA VAL A 200 16.56 4.78 2.32
C VAL A 200 15.28 5.60 2.53
N LEU A 201 15.36 6.75 3.21
CA LEU A 201 14.21 7.62 3.44
C LEU A 201 13.44 8.02 2.17
N PRO A 202 14.09 8.33 1.01
CA PRO A 202 13.35 8.59 -0.23
C PRO A 202 12.54 7.38 -0.72
N GLN A 203 13.02 6.16 -0.46
CA GLN A 203 12.29 4.94 -0.83
C GLN A 203 11.03 4.75 0.02
N PHE A 204 11.04 5.22 1.27
CA PHE A 204 9.87 5.19 2.14
C PHE A 204 8.75 6.08 1.60
N GLN A 205 9.09 7.29 1.16
CA GLN A 205 8.14 8.21 0.55
C GLN A 205 7.54 7.62 -0.72
N LEU A 206 8.40 7.12 -1.63
CA LEU A 206 7.96 6.49 -2.88
C LEU A 206 7.06 5.26 -2.65
N MET A 207 7.35 4.47 -1.62
CA MET A 207 6.54 3.31 -1.24
C MET A 207 5.19 3.72 -0.65
N ALA A 208 5.15 4.76 0.19
CA ALA A 208 3.90 5.33 0.69
C ALA A 208 3.01 5.85 -0.45
N GLU A 209 3.60 6.59 -1.41
CA GLU A 209 2.90 7.03 -2.61
C GLU A 209 2.31 5.86 -3.41
N ARG A 210 3.11 4.80 -3.67
CA ARG A 210 2.64 3.61 -4.39
C ARG A 210 1.46 2.91 -3.70
N VAL A 211 1.50 2.80 -2.38
CA VAL A 211 0.41 2.19 -1.59
C VAL A 211 -0.85 3.06 -1.64
N GLY A 212 -0.71 4.39 -1.52
CA GLY A 212 -1.87 5.26 -1.61
C GLY A 212 -2.47 5.34 -3.02
N HIS A 213 -1.65 5.32 -4.07
CA HIS A 213 -2.16 5.15 -5.44
C HIS A 213 -2.94 3.85 -5.58
N PHE A 214 -2.47 2.74 -5.01
CA PHE A 214 -3.24 1.49 -5.00
C PHE A 214 -4.58 1.63 -4.28
N CYS A 215 -4.63 2.31 -3.12
CA CYS A 215 -5.89 2.61 -2.43
C CYS A 215 -6.85 3.41 -3.33
N PHE A 216 -6.36 4.44 -4.03
CA PHE A 216 -7.18 5.22 -4.97
C PHE A 216 -7.63 4.42 -6.18
N SER A 217 -6.77 3.58 -6.76
CA SER A 217 -7.14 2.75 -7.90
C SER A 217 -8.23 1.73 -7.54
N LEU A 218 -8.21 1.18 -6.31
CA LEU A 218 -9.26 0.27 -5.85
C LEU A 218 -10.59 0.99 -5.59
N LEU A 219 -10.53 2.27 -5.20
CA LEU A 219 -11.71 3.13 -5.08
C LEU A 219 -12.34 3.45 -6.43
N SER A 220 -11.53 3.83 -7.42
CA SER A 220 -12.03 4.18 -8.76
C SER A 220 -12.64 2.99 -9.50
N TYR A 221 -12.21 1.77 -9.17
CA TYR A 221 -12.64 0.54 -9.85
C TYR A 221 -14.16 0.32 -9.86
N GLN A 222 -14.89 0.86 -8.87
CA GLN A 222 -16.34 0.68 -8.78
C GLN A 222 -17.15 1.71 -9.59
N LEU A 223 -16.56 2.85 -9.97
CA LEU A 223 -17.32 3.92 -10.62
C LEU A 223 -17.65 3.62 -12.07
N ASP A 224 -16.73 2.97 -12.80
CA ASP A 224 -16.96 2.53 -14.18
C ASP A 224 -18.13 1.53 -14.30
N LYS A 225 -18.50 0.84 -13.21
CA LYS A 225 -19.65 -0.10 -13.21
C LYS A 225 -21.02 0.56 -13.06
N THR A 226 -21.09 1.78 -12.53
CA THR A 226 -22.39 2.41 -12.23
C THR A 226 -23.11 2.88 -13.49
N ASP A 227 -22.38 3.05 -14.59
CA ASP A 227 -22.88 3.53 -15.87
C ASP A 227 -23.22 2.40 -16.88
N GLU A 228 -22.77 1.16 -16.66
CA GLU A 228 -22.95 0.02 -17.60
C GLU A 228 -23.77 -1.14 -17.02
N LYS A 229 -24.92 -0.85 -16.39
CA LYS A 229 -25.92 -1.91 -16.14
C LYS A 229 -26.72 -2.23 -17.40
N ASP A 230 -26.08 -2.89 -18.36
CA ASP A 230 -26.79 -3.67 -19.38
C ASP A 230 -26.68 -5.16 -19.01
N GLU A 231 -27.85 -5.79 -18.85
CA GLU A 231 -28.08 -7.10 -18.22
C GLU A 231 -27.55 -8.29 -19.06
N ASP A 232 -26.26 -8.63 -19.03
CA ASP A 232 -25.76 -9.93 -19.54
C ASP A 232 -24.43 -10.38 -18.86
N GLU A 233 -24.35 -10.35 -17.53
CA GLU A 233 -23.13 -10.76 -16.79
C GLU A 233 -23.18 -12.22 -16.31
N THR A 234 -22.37 -13.10 -16.91
CA THR A 234 -21.96 -14.36 -16.25
C THR A 234 -20.46 -14.69 -16.36
N ASP A 235 -19.66 -13.89 -17.07
CA ASP A 235 -18.21 -14.13 -17.24
C ASP A 235 -17.31 -12.94 -16.80
N GLU A 236 -17.86 -11.81 -16.34
CA GLU A 236 -17.08 -10.59 -16.04
C GLU A 236 -16.42 -10.60 -14.65
N ASP A 237 -17.02 -11.27 -13.66
CA ASP A 237 -16.50 -11.30 -12.27
C ASP A 237 -15.11 -11.96 -12.12
N GLU A 238 -14.75 -12.95 -12.96
CA GLU A 238 -13.45 -13.64 -12.90
C GLU A 238 -12.28 -12.75 -13.38
N ASP A 239 -12.53 -11.92 -14.40
CA ASP A 239 -11.51 -11.04 -14.98
C ASP A 239 -11.15 -9.88 -14.04
N GLU A 240 -12.11 -9.39 -13.25
CA GLU A 240 -11.90 -8.31 -12.29
C GLU A 240 -11.10 -8.71 -11.06
N VAL A 241 -11.47 -9.86 -10.49
CA VAL A 241 -10.75 -10.48 -9.38
C VAL A 241 -9.28 -10.73 -9.77
N SER A 242 -9.06 -11.16 -11.02
CA SER A 242 -7.73 -11.33 -11.60
C SER A 242 -6.96 -10.02 -11.69
N GLN A 243 -7.63 -8.91 -12.03
CA GLN A 243 -7.02 -7.58 -12.12
C GLN A 243 -6.59 -7.01 -10.76
N VAL A 244 -7.45 -7.07 -9.73
CA VAL A 244 -7.12 -6.59 -8.38
C VAL A 244 -5.94 -7.38 -7.80
N ASN A 245 -5.93 -8.70 -8.01
CA ASN A 245 -4.79 -9.54 -7.61
C ASN A 245 -3.50 -9.11 -8.34
N SER A 246 -3.57 -8.86 -9.65
CA SER A 246 -2.43 -8.39 -10.43
C SER A 246 -1.88 -7.06 -9.91
N MET A 247 -2.76 -6.10 -9.59
CA MET A 247 -2.38 -4.82 -8.99
C MET A 247 -1.68 -5.01 -7.64
N LEU A 248 -2.21 -5.89 -6.78
CA LEU A 248 -1.62 -6.23 -5.49
C LEU A 248 -0.24 -6.88 -5.64
N VAL A 249 -0.11 -7.88 -6.51
CA VAL A 249 1.16 -8.57 -6.76
C VAL A 249 2.22 -7.59 -7.27
N HIS A 250 1.85 -6.75 -8.23
CA HIS A 250 2.74 -5.74 -8.77
C HIS A 250 3.14 -4.67 -7.73
N LEU A 251 2.23 -4.27 -6.85
CA LEU A 251 2.54 -3.40 -5.72
C LEU A 251 3.53 -4.08 -4.75
N LEU A 252 3.27 -5.33 -4.37
CA LEU A 252 4.13 -6.12 -3.48
C LEU A 252 5.56 -6.23 -4.03
N LEU A 253 5.72 -6.54 -5.32
CA LEU A 253 7.02 -6.59 -6.00
C LEU A 253 7.79 -5.25 -5.90
N LYS A 254 7.07 -4.13 -5.82
CA LYS A 254 7.63 -2.78 -5.70
C LYS A 254 7.95 -2.34 -4.27
N ILE A 255 7.27 -2.87 -3.25
CA ILE A 255 7.42 -2.44 -1.86
C ILE A 255 8.26 -3.39 -1.00
N ILE A 256 8.23 -4.70 -1.28
CA ILE A 256 9.00 -5.70 -0.54
C ILE A 256 10.51 -5.43 -0.61
N PRO A 257 11.11 -5.00 -1.74
CA PRO A 257 12.53 -4.64 -1.77
C PRO A 257 12.93 -3.61 -0.71
N VAL A 258 12.07 -2.63 -0.41
CA VAL A 258 12.32 -1.63 0.65
C VAL A 258 12.34 -2.31 2.03
N SER A 259 11.47 -3.29 2.25
CA SER A 259 11.48 -4.10 3.49
C SER A 259 12.73 -4.97 3.63
N LEU A 260 13.30 -5.46 2.52
CA LEU A 260 14.58 -6.17 2.54
C LEU A 260 15.72 -5.25 3.01
N GLU A 261 15.71 -3.99 2.58
CA GLU A 261 16.68 -2.99 3.03
C GLU A 261 16.52 -2.69 4.52
N VAL A 262 15.27 -2.54 5.01
CA VAL A 262 14.98 -2.40 6.44
C VAL A 262 15.50 -3.58 7.25
N MET A 263 15.29 -4.81 6.77
CA MET A 263 15.78 -6.02 7.43
C MET A 263 17.32 -6.04 7.51
N HIS A 264 17.99 -5.66 6.43
CA HIS A 264 19.45 -5.54 6.39
C HIS A 264 19.96 -4.47 7.36
N ILE A 265 19.34 -3.29 7.40
CA ILE A 265 19.73 -2.24 8.34
C ILE A 265 19.55 -2.71 9.78
N CYS A 266 18.42 -3.34 10.08
CA CYS A 266 18.18 -3.90 11.40
C CYS A 266 19.27 -4.93 11.78
N SER A 267 19.72 -5.79 10.86
CA SER A 267 20.74 -6.81 11.22
C SER A 267 22.08 -6.19 11.58
N THR A 268 22.46 -5.12 10.90
CA THR A 268 23.73 -4.42 11.15
C THR A 268 23.74 -3.62 12.45
N ILE A 269 22.58 -3.10 12.87
CA ILE A 269 22.47 -2.24 14.06
C ILE A 269 22.11 -3.05 15.31
N LEU A 270 21.39 -4.17 15.15
CA LEU A 270 20.85 -4.96 16.26
C LEU A 270 21.95 -5.43 17.22
N GLU A 271 23.09 -5.88 16.70
CA GLU A 271 24.22 -6.36 17.51
C GLU A 271 24.81 -5.26 18.41
N ALA A 272 24.82 -4.01 17.95
CA ALA A 272 25.42 -2.88 18.66
C ALA A 272 24.44 -2.14 19.57
N SER A 273 23.13 -2.30 19.34
CA SER A 273 22.10 -1.50 20.01
C SER A 273 21.64 -2.10 21.33
N LYS A 274 21.38 -1.23 22.31
CA LYS A 274 20.75 -1.59 23.59
C LYS A 274 19.27 -1.21 23.67
N SER A 275 18.68 -0.79 22.54
CA SER A 275 17.28 -0.35 22.51
C SER A 275 16.33 -1.54 22.65
N ALA A 276 15.54 -1.54 23.72
CA ALA A 276 14.48 -2.52 23.92
C ALA A 276 13.38 -2.42 22.84
N GLU A 277 13.13 -1.21 22.34
CA GLU A 277 12.16 -0.95 21.28
C GLU A 277 12.62 -1.56 19.96
N LEU A 278 13.90 -1.37 19.58
CA LEU A 278 14.50 -2.03 18.41
C LEU A 278 14.44 -3.55 18.55
N GLY A 279 14.78 -4.09 19.73
CA GLY A 279 14.69 -5.54 19.97
C GLY A 279 13.27 -6.10 19.80
N CYS A 280 12.25 -5.36 20.28
CA CYS A 280 10.85 -5.72 20.12
C CYS A 280 10.41 -5.65 18.63
N PHE A 281 10.79 -4.58 17.94
CA PHE A 281 10.52 -4.42 16.51
C PHE A 281 11.16 -5.55 15.69
N SER A 282 12.45 -5.82 15.90
CA SER A 282 13.14 -6.89 15.21
C SER A 282 12.42 -8.22 15.39
N LYS A 283 11.90 -8.50 16.60
CA LYS A 283 11.18 -9.75 16.87
C LYS A 283 9.94 -9.90 15.99
N LYS A 284 9.12 -8.85 15.92
CA LYS A 284 7.94 -8.83 15.04
C LYS A 284 8.33 -8.94 13.57
N LEU A 285 9.38 -8.22 13.16
CA LEU A 285 9.90 -8.31 11.79
C LEU A 285 10.32 -9.75 11.47
N LEU A 286 11.04 -10.41 12.37
CA LEU A 286 11.49 -11.79 12.18
C LEU A 286 10.33 -12.77 12.08
N GLU A 287 9.31 -12.62 12.92
CA GLU A 287 8.11 -13.48 12.92
C GLU A 287 7.37 -13.40 11.57
N ALA A 288 7.26 -12.21 10.97
CA ALA A 288 6.59 -12.02 9.68
C ALA A 288 7.46 -12.32 8.46
N SER A 289 8.79 -12.28 8.61
CA SER A 289 9.74 -12.30 7.48
C SER A 289 9.67 -13.56 6.61
N PRO A 290 9.64 -14.80 7.15
CA PRO A 290 9.61 -16.00 6.32
C PRO A 290 8.45 -16.01 5.32
N ASP A 291 7.25 -15.63 5.77
CA ASP A 291 6.07 -15.59 4.90
C ASP A 291 6.19 -14.46 3.86
N ILE A 292 6.67 -13.27 4.25
CA ILE A 292 6.92 -12.16 3.34
C ILE A 292 7.89 -12.57 2.22
N LEU A 293 9.02 -13.15 2.59
CA LEU A 293 10.08 -13.54 1.66
C LEU A 293 9.64 -14.69 0.75
N ARG A 294 8.92 -15.67 1.30
CA ARG A 294 8.37 -16.80 0.54
C ARG A 294 7.39 -16.32 -0.53
N VAL A 295 6.42 -15.48 -0.16
CA VAL A 295 5.41 -14.99 -1.10
C VAL A 295 6.05 -14.11 -2.18
N HIS A 296 7.02 -13.26 -1.81
CA HIS A 296 7.78 -12.47 -2.79
C HIS A 296 8.51 -13.34 -3.81
N LEU A 297 9.16 -14.42 -3.37
CA LEU A 297 9.84 -15.36 -4.26
C LEU A 297 8.88 -16.06 -5.23
N ILE A 298 7.69 -16.46 -4.76
CA ILE A 298 6.65 -17.04 -5.62
C ILE A 298 6.25 -16.03 -6.71
N HIS A 299 6.03 -14.76 -6.33
CA HIS A 299 5.66 -13.72 -7.29
C HIS A 299 6.78 -13.40 -8.28
N LEU A 300 8.03 -13.33 -7.82
CA LEU A 300 9.19 -13.17 -8.70
C LEU A 300 9.32 -14.32 -9.69
N GLN A 301 9.14 -15.56 -9.23
CA GLN A 301 9.20 -16.73 -10.09
C GLN A 301 8.10 -16.69 -11.16
N GLN A 302 6.86 -16.42 -10.74
CA GLN A 302 5.73 -16.34 -11.66
C GLN A 302 5.91 -15.20 -12.67
N HIS A 303 6.37 -14.03 -12.22
CA HIS A 303 6.69 -12.90 -13.08
C HIS A 303 7.75 -13.26 -14.12
N MET A 304 8.87 -13.85 -13.68
CA MET A 304 9.95 -14.26 -14.56
C MET A 304 9.49 -15.28 -15.60
N VAL A 305 8.70 -16.29 -15.21
CA VAL A 305 8.21 -17.33 -16.13
C VAL A 305 7.28 -16.76 -17.20
N ASN A 306 6.48 -15.75 -16.85
CA ASN A 306 5.47 -15.19 -17.76
C ASN A 306 6.02 -14.06 -18.65
N ALA A 307 6.91 -13.22 -18.13
CA ALA A 307 7.37 -12.01 -18.80
C ALA A 307 8.70 -12.18 -19.55
N ILE A 308 9.56 -13.13 -19.14
CA ILE A 308 10.96 -13.18 -19.58
C ILE A 308 11.23 -14.45 -20.41
N PRO A 309 11.80 -14.34 -21.63
CA PRO A 309 12.17 -15.51 -22.43
C PRO A 309 13.21 -16.40 -21.76
N ARG A 310 13.11 -17.71 -21.97
CA ARG A 310 14.08 -18.69 -21.46
C ARG A 310 15.50 -18.42 -21.98
N SER A 311 16.43 -18.42 -21.04
CA SER A 311 17.88 -18.28 -21.22
C SER A 311 18.64 -18.99 -20.10
N THR A 312 19.96 -19.15 -20.25
CA THR A 312 20.82 -19.67 -19.19
C THR A 312 20.71 -18.84 -17.90
N SER A 313 20.69 -17.50 -18.00
CA SER A 313 20.54 -16.62 -16.84
C SER A 313 19.21 -16.83 -16.12
N THR A 314 18.09 -16.90 -16.87
CA THR A 314 16.78 -17.19 -16.24
C THR A 314 16.73 -18.57 -15.60
N PHE A 315 17.45 -19.57 -16.15
CA PHE A 315 17.56 -20.88 -15.54
C PHE A 315 18.33 -20.82 -14.21
N ASN A 316 19.46 -20.11 -14.17
CA ASN A 316 20.25 -19.92 -12.95
C ASN A 316 19.42 -19.22 -11.86
N ILE A 317 18.69 -18.16 -12.23
CA ILE A 317 17.80 -17.43 -11.32
C ILE A 317 16.65 -18.34 -10.84
N HIS A 318 16.05 -19.14 -11.71
CA HIS A 318 15.01 -20.10 -11.32
C HIS A 318 15.53 -21.11 -10.30
N VAL A 319 16.73 -21.66 -10.50
CA VAL A 319 17.36 -22.58 -9.55
C VAL A 319 17.58 -21.90 -8.19
N MET A 320 17.99 -20.62 -8.19
CA MET A 320 18.11 -19.84 -6.96
C MET A 320 16.77 -19.69 -6.24
N ILE A 321 15.71 -19.28 -6.95
CA ILE A 321 14.39 -19.10 -6.35
C ILE A 321 13.89 -20.42 -5.74
N GLU A 322 14.01 -21.53 -6.46
CA GLU A 322 13.61 -22.85 -5.96
C GLU A 322 14.37 -23.25 -4.69
N PHE A 323 15.69 -23.03 -4.66
CA PHE A 323 16.49 -23.30 -3.46
C PHE A 323 16.04 -22.45 -2.26
N LEU A 324 15.78 -21.17 -2.47
CA LEU A 324 15.32 -20.28 -1.41
C LEU A 324 13.90 -20.61 -0.94
N LEU A 325 12.99 -20.99 -1.85
CA LEU A 325 11.64 -21.46 -1.49
C LEU A 325 11.68 -22.75 -0.69
N LEU A 326 12.57 -23.68 -1.04
CA LEU A 326 12.81 -24.90 -0.27
C LEU A 326 13.29 -24.56 1.15
N LEU A 327 14.22 -23.59 1.28
CA LEU A 327 14.70 -23.13 2.58
C LEU A 327 13.56 -22.59 3.46
N PHE A 328 12.60 -21.84 2.90
CA PHE A 328 11.44 -21.36 3.65
C PHE A 328 10.40 -22.44 3.95
N THR A 329 10.35 -23.49 3.13
CA THR A 329 9.42 -24.63 3.33
C THR A 329 9.91 -25.57 4.42
N ASP A 330 11.21 -25.87 4.41
CA ASP A 330 11.87 -26.78 5.35
C ASP A 330 12.49 -26.04 6.55
N MET A 331 12.17 -24.76 6.72
CA MET A 331 12.69 -23.93 7.80
C MET A 331 12.35 -24.58 9.15
N PRO A 332 13.33 -25.01 9.96
CA PRO A 332 13.03 -25.63 11.24
C PRO A 332 12.26 -24.65 12.12
N LYS A 333 11.08 -25.05 12.60
CA LYS A 333 10.33 -24.27 13.61
C LYS A 333 11.14 -24.06 14.91
N ASP A 334 12.19 -24.85 15.08
CA ASP A 334 13.03 -24.91 16.27
C ASP A 334 14.35 -24.12 16.12
N PHE A 335 14.39 -22.97 15.43
CA PHE A 335 15.57 -22.09 15.54
C PHE A 335 15.77 -21.67 17.01
N ILE A 336 16.68 -22.37 17.69
CA ILE A 336 16.93 -22.24 19.13
C ILE A 336 17.49 -20.85 19.48
N HIS A 337 18.02 -20.12 18.49
CA HIS A 337 18.65 -18.81 18.68
C HIS A 337 18.09 -17.78 17.68
N TYR A 338 17.23 -16.91 18.21
CA TYR A 338 16.63 -15.77 17.52
C TYR A 338 17.66 -14.91 16.74
N GLU A 339 18.83 -14.65 17.33
CA GLU A 339 19.92 -13.89 16.71
C GLU A 339 20.44 -14.55 15.43
N LYS A 340 20.62 -15.88 15.45
CA LYS A 340 21.10 -16.64 14.28
C LYS A 340 20.08 -16.67 13.16
N LEU A 341 18.80 -16.81 13.49
CA LEU A 341 17.72 -16.77 12.50
C LEU A 341 17.65 -15.39 11.84
N PHE A 342 17.83 -14.31 12.59
CA PHE A 342 17.87 -12.96 12.04
C PHE A 342 19.02 -12.76 11.05
N VAL A 343 20.22 -13.23 11.40
CA VAL A 343 21.39 -13.18 10.49
C VAL A 343 21.14 -14.01 9.22
N LEU A 344 20.54 -15.20 9.35
CA LEU A 344 20.18 -16.03 8.20
C LEU A 344 19.16 -15.32 7.29
N LEU A 345 18.09 -14.78 7.84
CA LEU A 345 17.06 -14.08 7.07
C LEU A 345 17.61 -12.82 6.41
N ALA A 346 18.47 -12.05 7.08
CA ALA A 346 19.11 -10.88 6.47
C ALA A 346 19.98 -11.27 5.27
N ARG A 347 20.72 -12.39 5.36
CA ARG A 347 21.51 -12.89 4.24
C ARG A 347 20.63 -13.42 3.10
N VAL A 348 19.60 -14.19 3.42
CA VAL A 348 18.64 -14.67 2.42
C VAL A 348 17.93 -13.49 1.75
N GLY A 349 17.54 -12.47 2.52
CA GLY A 349 16.97 -11.22 2.02
C GLY A 349 17.90 -10.50 1.05
N ALA A 350 19.21 -10.47 1.30
CA ALA A 350 20.18 -9.92 0.37
C ALA A 350 20.21 -10.68 -0.98
N LEU A 351 20.16 -12.02 -0.94
CA LEU A 351 20.08 -12.85 -2.15
C LEU A 351 18.77 -12.62 -2.92
N ILE A 352 17.64 -12.50 -2.20
CA ILE A 352 16.35 -12.19 -2.81
C ILE A 352 16.37 -10.81 -3.49
N ARG A 353 17.06 -9.84 -2.90
CA ARG A 353 17.25 -8.51 -3.50
C ARG A 353 18.07 -8.61 -4.79
N GLU A 354 19.17 -9.37 -4.79
CA GLU A 354 19.96 -9.63 -6.00
C GLU A 354 19.12 -10.32 -7.10
N VAL A 355 18.34 -11.34 -6.74
CA VAL A 355 17.39 -12.00 -7.65
C VAL A 355 16.41 -11.01 -8.25
N SER A 356 15.83 -10.12 -7.42
CA SER A 356 14.86 -9.11 -7.86
C SER A 356 15.49 -8.15 -8.88
N ILE A 357 16.71 -7.68 -8.61
CA ILE A 357 17.46 -6.79 -9.50
C ILE A 357 17.77 -7.48 -10.82
N LEU A 358 18.17 -8.76 -10.80
CA LEU A 358 18.48 -9.51 -12.01
C LEU A 358 17.24 -9.74 -12.88
N ILE A 359 16.09 -10.07 -12.28
CA ILE A 359 14.83 -10.22 -13.00
C ILE A 359 14.43 -8.91 -13.66
N HIS A 360 14.51 -7.79 -12.93
CA HIS A 360 14.22 -6.48 -13.49
C HIS A 360 15.17 -6.10 -14.63
N ASN A 361 16.48 -6.32 -14.46
CA ASN A 361 17.46 -6.05 -15.51
C ASN A 361 17.23 -6.91 -16.77
N LEU A 362 16.81 -8.16 -16.60
CA LEU A 362 16.47 -9.05 -17.72
C LEU A 362 15.25 -8.55 -18.50
N GLU A 363 14.26 -7.98 -17.81
CA GLU A 363 13.07 -7.40 -18.42
C GLU A 363 13.40 -6.14 -19.22
N GLU A 364 14.22 -5.23 -18.67
CA GLU A 364 14.57 -3.98 -19.33
C GLU A 364 15.59 -4.15 -20.49
N ASN A 365 16.56 -5.06 -20.35
CA ASN A 365 17.74 -5.12 -21.22
C ASN A 365 17.70 -6.21 -22.30
N THR A 366 16.52 -6.66 -22.71
CA THR A 366 16.34 -7.78 -23.68
C THR A 366 17.02 -7.59 -25.05
N LYS A 367 17.52 -6.39 -25.37
CA LYS A 367 18.10 -6.05 -26.69
C LYS A 367 19.59 -5.64 -26.67
N ASP A 368 20.24 -5.58 -25.51
CA ASP A 368 21.64 -5.12 -25.38
C ASP A 368 22.59 -6.26 -25.01
N GLU A 369 23.48 -6.64 -25.93
CA GLU A 369 24.42 -7.75 -25.79
C GLU A 369 25.45 -7.54 -24.65
N GLU A 370 25.89 -6.30 -24.40
CA GLU A 370 26.84 -6.03 -23.30
C GLU A 370 26.17 -6.22 -21.94
N ASN A 371 24.92 -5.76 -21.81
CA ASN A 371 24.14 -5.94 -20.59
C ASN A 371 23.78 -7.42 -20.37
N MET A 372 23.47 -8.17 -21.43
CA MET A 372 23.21 -9.61 -21.32
C MET A 372 24.44 -10.39 -20.82
N ASN A 373 25.66 -10.00 -21.21
CA ASN A 373 26.88 -10.60 -20.67
C ASN A 373 27.07 -10.29 -19.18
N LYS A 374 26.79 -9.05 -18.74
CA LYS A 374 26.84 -8.67 -17.31
C LYS A 374 25.82 -9.46 -16.48
N ILE A 375 24.60 -9.62 -16.99
CA ILE A 375 23.55 -10.41 -16.35
C ILE A 375 23.95 -11.89 -16.26
N SER A 376 24.55 -12.44 -17.33
CA SER A 376 25.06 -13.81 -17.35
C SER A 376 26.08 -14.04 -16.24
N CYS A 377 27.09 -13.18 -16.13
CA CYS A 377 28.09 -13.25 -15.05
C CYS A 377 27.44 -13.14 -13.66
N ALA A 378 26.58 -12.14 -13.44
CA ALA A 378 25.92 -11.96 -12.15
C ALA A 378 25.01 -13.14 -11.77
N SER A 379 24.34 -13.77 -12.75
CA SER A 379 23.54 -14.98 -12.51
C SER A 379 24.40 -16.20 -12.17
N GLN A 380 25.67 -16.22 -12.59
CA GLN A 380 26.63 -17.27 -12.25
C GLN A 380 27.17 -17.04 -10.84
N ASP A 381 27.53 -15.81 -10.49
CA ASP A 381 27.95 -15.42 -9.13
C ASP A 381 26.86 -15.77 -8.10
N LEU A 382 25.59 -15.62 -8.48
CA LEU A 382 24.44 -16.01 -7.68
C LEU A 382 24.44 -17.52 -7.34
N LEU A 383 24.84 -18.39 -8.28
CA LEU A 383 24.97 -19.84 -8.01
C LEU A 383 26.10 -20.13 -7.02
N GLU A 384 27.21 -19.40 -7.09
CA GLU A 384 28.30 -19.53 -6.13
C GLU A 384 27.84 -19.11 -4.72
N ASN A 385 27.04 -18.03 -4.63
CA ASN A 385 26.43 -17.59 -3.38
C ASN A 385 25.49 -18.64 -2.76
N ILE A 386 24.81 -19.46 -3.57
CA ILE A 386 24.01 -20.60 -3.07
C ILE A 386 24.90 -21.62 -2.39
N GLU A 387 26.01 -22.01 -3.02
CA GLU A 387 26.91 -23.00 -2.45
C GLU A 387 27.50 -22.51 -1.13
N LEU A 388 27.86 -21.22 -1.05
CA LEU A 388 28.27 -20.59 0.21
C LEU A 388 27.15 -20.63 1.26
N LEU A 389 25.91 -20.32 0.88
CA LEU A 389 24.77 -20.38 1.80
C LEU A 389 24.52 -21.82 2.29
N LYS A 390 24.66 -22.83 1.44
CA LYS A 390 24.54 -24.26 1.82
C LYS A 390 25.61 -24.65 2.83
N GLU A 391 26.86 -24.24 2.63
CA GLU A 391 27.94 -24.48 3.58
C GLU A 391 27.65 -23.84 4.94
N ASP A 392 27.21 -22.59 4.95
CA ASP A 392 26.89 -21.87 6.18
C ASP A 392 25.68 -22.45 6.91
N LEU A 393 24.64 -22.89 6.18
CA LEU A 393 23.52 -23.62 6.76
C LEU A 393 24.02 -24.87 7.52
N LYS A 394 24.93 -25.64 6.91
CA LYS A 394 25.49 -26.86 7.51
C LYS A 394 26.38 -26.57 8.72
N HIS A 395 27.20 -25.53 8.68
CA HIS A 395 28.29 -25.33 9.64
C HIS A 395 28.00 -24.28 10.72
N VAL A 396 27.17 -23.27 10.41
CA VAL A 396 26.90 -22.11 11.28
C VAL A 396 25.50 -22.18 11.90
N PHE A 397 24.49 -22.49 11.08
CA PHE A 397 23.08 -22.36 11.48
C PHE A 397 22.47 -23.68 12.00
N LEU A 398 22.73 -24.82 11.38
CA LEU A 398 22.12 -26.12 11.72
C LEU A 398 22.98 -27.02 12.64
N LYS A 399 24.00 -26.46 13.30
CA LYS A 399 24.90 -27.25 14.14
C LYS A 399 24.12 -27.92 15.28
N VAL A 400 24.04 -29.25 15.26
CA VAL A 400 23.51 -30.07 16.34
C VAL A 400 24.24 -29.72 17.63
N PRO A 401 23.56 -29.53 18.78
CA PRO A 401 24.24 -29.36 20.06
C PRO A 401 25.24 -30.50 20.22
N ALA A 402 26.53 -30.18 20.46
CA ALA A 402 27.50 -31.21 20.78
C ALA A 402 26.93 -32.01 21.96
N ASP A 403 26.81 -33.32 21.77
CA ASP A 403 26.15 -34.27 22.66
C ASP A 403 26.29 -33.84 24.13
N SER A 404 25.15 -33.49 24.74
CA SER A 404 25.04 -33.41 26.20
C SER A 404 25.29 -34.82 26.73
N SER A 405 26.57 -35.10 26.97
CA SER A 405 27.10 -36.33 27.57
C SER A 405 26.76 -36.39 29.04
#